data_AF-A0A523VTB1-F1
#
_entry.id   AF-A0A523VTB1-F1
#
_cell.length_a   1.000
_cell.length_b   1.000
_cell.length_c   1.000
_cell.angle_alpha   90.00
_cell.angle_beta   90.00
_cell.angle_gamma   90.00
#
_symmetry.space_group_name_H-M   'P 1'
#
loop_
_entity.id
_entity.type
_entity.pdbx_description
1 polymer ?
#
loop_
_entity_poly.entity_id
_entity_poly.type
_entity_poly.pdbx_seq_one_letter_code
_entity_poly.pdbx_strand_id
1 'polypeptide(L)'
;MWDSSRPGRKIAGEKVFRRYFPLFIILWILVVLYPNPLNIIVSIQRAADLRVDPGAVEVMLDDLPSDPVAVEKAVLARIPYGYDWEVYGMPWYFPTVQEVLERERGDCKARALVLASILEARGIPYRVNMSPMHIWVEYESKAETPIENPDAMFYQRDPQTGETQFQVPRIELIEVMDAAWRGFWPVMPLDRKILLVSGLLALIAARVLLFRARKQEQEAVS
;
A
#
# COMPACT_ATOMS: atom_id res chain seq x y z
N MET A 1 -34.18 -23.55 -35.88
CA MET A 1 -33.12 -22.82 -36.62
C MET A 1 -32.98 -21.45 -35.98
N TRP A 2 -32.03 -21.30 -35.05
CA TRP A 2 -31.79 -20.03 -34.34
C TRP A 2 -30.84 -19.18 -35.19
N ASP A 3 -31.32 -18.04 -35.67
CA ASP A 3 -30.52 -17.06 -36.40
C ASP A 3 -29.65 -16.25 -35.43
N SER A 4 -28.36 -16.58 -35.39
CA SER A 4 -27.34 -15.94 -34.54
C SER A 4 -26.67 -14.72 -35.18
N SER A 5 -27.21 -14.16 -36.27
CA SER A 5 -26.48 -13.21 -37.13
C SER A 5 -27.07 -11.80 -37.08
N ARG A 6 -27.07 -11.15 -35.92
CA ARG A 6 -27.34 -9.69 -35.85
C ARG A 6 -26.02 -8.90 -35.91
N PRO A 7 -25.60 -8.39 -37.09
CA PRO A 7 -24.34 -7.65 -37.26
C PRO A 7 -24.22 -6.41 -36.35
N GLY A 8 -25.34 -5.81 -35.95
CA GLY A 8 -25.36 -4.62 -35.07
C GLY A 8 -24.79 -4.84 -33.66
N ARG A 9 -24.82 -6.06 -33.11
CA ARG A 9 -24.32 -6.35 -31.75
C ARG A 9 -22.79 -6.40 -31.66
N LYS A 10 -22.12 -6.95 -32.69
CA LYS A 10 -20.64 -7.02 -32.74
C LYS A 10 -20.02 -5.63 -32.82
N ILE A 11 -20.56 -4.79 -33.71
CA ILE A 11 -20.07 -3.42 -33.94
C ILE A 11 -20.23 -2.53 -32.69
N ALA A 12 -21.30 -2.71 -31.92
CA ALA A 12 -21.52 -1.97 -30.67
C ALA A 12 -20.50 -2.36 -29.59
N GLY A 13 -20.25 -3.66 -29.39
CA GLY A 13 -19.28 -4.17 -28.42
C GLY A 13 -17.85 -3.70 -28.69
N GLU A 14 -17.43 -3.65 -29.95
CA GLU A 14 -16.09 -3.19 -30.34
C GLU A 14 -15.89 -1.69 -30.12
N LYS A 15 -16.92 -0.87 -30.38
CA LYS A 15 -16.90 0.57 -30.11
C LYS A 15 -16.79 0.85 -28.62
N VAL A 16 -17.54 0.10 -27.79
CA VAL A 16 -17.45 0.16 -26.32
C VAL A 16 -16.06 -0.26 -25.85
N PHE A 17 -15.55 -1.41 -26.30
CA PHE A 17 -14.22 -1.89 -25.90
C PHE A 17 -13.12 -0.87 -26.20
N ARG A 18 -13.12 -0.26 -27.39
CA ARG A 18 -12.12 0.75 -27.75
C ARG A 18 -12.24 2.02 -26.89
N ARG A 19 -13.46 2.47 -26.60
CA ARG A 19 -13.69 3.67 -25.79
C ARG A 19 -13.24 3.47 -24.35
N TYR A 20 -13.44 2.27 -23.80
CA TYR A 20 -13.10 1.93 -22.42
C TYR A 20 -11.81 1.11 -22.27
N PHE A 21 -11.00 0.97 -23.33
CA PHE A 21 -9.74 0.23 -23.28
C PHE A 21 -8.80 0.68 -22.15
N PRO A 22 -8.57 2.00 -21.92
CA PRO A 22 -7.77 2.44 -20.79
C PRO A 22 -8.36 2.02 -19.44
N LEU A 23 -9.69 2.01 -19.31
CA LEU A 23 -10.37 1.56 -18.10
C LEU A 23 -10.13 0.06 -17.85
N PHE A 24 -10.16 -0.78 -18.89
CA PHE A 24 -9.84 -2.21 -18.73
C PHE A 24 -8.41 -2.43 -18.27
N ILE A 25 -7.44 -1.64 -18.76
CA ILE A 25 -6.05 -1.69 -18.27
C ILE A 25 -6.00 -1.32 -16.78
N ILE A 26 -6.63 -0.20 -16.39
CA ILE A 26 -6.63 0.26 -15.00
C ILE A 26 -7.28 -0.78 -14.09
N LEU A 27 -8.44 -1.33 -14.49
CA LEU A 27 -9.14 -2.36 -13.73
C LEU A 27 -8.34 -3.66 -13.63
N TRP A 28 -7.64 -4.05 -14.70
CA TRP A 28 -6.77 -5.23 -14.67
C TRP A 28 -5.63 -5.05 -13.66
N ILE A 29 -4.93 -3.92 -13.73
CA ILE A 29 -3.86 -3.57 -12.79
C ILE A 29 -4.42 -3.58 -11.36
N LEU A 30 -5.55 -2.91 -11.14
CA LEU A 30 -6.18 -2.80 -9.84
C LEU A 30 -6.52 -4.17 -9.24
N VAL A 31 -7.17 -5.06 -9.99
CA VAL A 31 -7.58 -6.38 -9.49
C VAL A 31 -6.38 -7.31 -9.27
N VAL A 32 -5.33 -7.20 -10.08
CA VAL A 32 -4.10 -8.00 -9.88
C VAL A 32 -3.36 -7.55 -8.63
N LEU A 33 -3.23 -6.24 -8.43
CA LEU A 33 -2.54 -5.64 -7.27
C LEU A 33 -3.37 -5.76 -5.99
N TYR A 34 -4.68 -5.62 -6.09
CA TYR A 34 -5.64 -5.65 -4.99
C TYR A 34 -6.79 -6.58 -5.35
N PRO A 35 -6.71 -7.87 -4.97
CA PRO A 35 -7.81 -8.82 -5.16
C PRO A 35 -9.12 -8.32 -4.56
N ASN A 36 -9.03 -7.59 -3.45
CA ASN A 36 -10.11 -6.80 -2.88
C ASN A 36 -9.75 -5.30 -2.94
N PRO A 37 -10.30 -4.53 -3.88
CA PRO A 37 -9.99 -3.10 -4.02
C PRO A 37 -10.47 -2.26 -2.83
N LEU A 38 -11.40 -2.76 -2.00
CA LEU A 38 -11.81 -2.07 -0.77
C LEU A 38 -10.65 -1.90 0.21
N ASN A 39 -9.62 -2.75 0.13
CA ASN A 39 -8.44 -2.64 0.99
C ASN A 39 -7.67 -1.32 0.78
N ILE A 40 -7.74 -0.73 -0.42
CA ILE A 40 -7.17 0.61 -0.65
C ILE A 40 -7.92 1.65 0.17
N ILE A 41 -9.26 1.61 0.13
CA ILE A 41 -10.11 2.57 0.83
C ILE A 41 -9.91 2.43 2.34
N VAL A 42 -9.94 1.20 2.85
CA VAL A 42 -9.71 0.91 4.28
C VAL A 42 -8.32 1.38 4.70
N SER A 43 -7.29 1.13 3.89
CA SER A 43 -5.92 1.53 4.22
C SER A 43 -5.75 3.05 4.21
N ILE A 44 -6.39 3.77 3.27
CA ILE A 44 -6.39 5.25 3.26
C ILE A 44 -7.08 5.79 4.51
N GLN A 45 -8.23 5.24 4.88
CA GLN A 45 -8.96 5.65 6.08
C GLN A 45 -8.12 5.44 7.35
N ARG A 46 -7.44 4.29 7.47
CA ARG A 46 -6.56 3.97 8.60
C ARG A 46 -5.27 4.78 8.61
N ALA A 47 -4.75 5.17 7.44
CA ALA A 47 -3.60 6.05 7.36
C ALA A 47 -3.95 7.48 7.79
N ALA A 48 -5.14 7.96 7.43
CA ALA A 48 -5.64 9.29 7.81
C ALA A 48 -6.00 9.36 9.30
N ASP A 49 -6.54 8.27 9.85
CA ASP A 49 -6.79 8.12 11.28
C ASP A 49 -5.90 7.01 11.85
N LEU A 50 -4.69 7.39 12.24
CA LEU A 50 -3.72 6.53 12.91
C LEU A 50 -4.28 5.98 14.23
N ARG A 51 -4.99 4.85 14.14
CA ARG A 51 -5.65 4.20 15.27
C ARG A 51 -4.67 3.31 16.02
N VAL A 52 -4.06 3.89 17.04
CA VAL A 52 -3.36 3.14 18.10
C VAL A 52 -4.37 2.37 18.96
N ASP A 53 -3.92 1.26 19.55
CA ASP A 53 -4.77 0.39 20.36
C ASP A 53 -3.99 -0.09 21.61
N PRO A 54 -4.01 0.70 22.70
CA PRO A 54 -3.38 0.34 23.96
C PRO A 54 -3.88 -0.98 24.54
N GLY A 55 -5.15 -1.33 24.31
CA GLY A 55 -5.74 -2.56 24.82
C GLY A 55 -5.21 -3.80 24.10
N ALA A 56 -4.97 -3.71 22.79
CA ALA A 56 -4.41 -4.83 22.02
C ALA A 56 -2.98 -5.21 22.45
N VAL A 57 -2.20 -4.26 22.97
CA VAL A 57 -0.81 -4.49 23.41
C VAL A 57 -0.66 -4.76 24.90
N GLU A 58 -1.75 -4.72 25.68
CA GLU A 58 -1.73 -4.84 27.14
C GLU A 58 -1.00 -6.11 27.62
N VAL A 59 -1.27 -7.23 26.94
CA VAL A 59 -0.64 -8.54 27.22
C VAL A 59 0.88 -8.57 26.99
N MET A 60 1.43 -7.59 26.25
CA MET A 60 2.86 -7.49 25.99
C MET A 60 3.58 -6.61 27.00
N LEU A 61 2.85 -5.80 27.78
CA LEU A 61 3.44 -4.75 28.62
C LEU A 61 4.31 -5.31 29.74
N ASP A 62 3.93 -6.46 30.31
CA ASP A 62 4.64 -7.10 31.42
C ASP A 62 6.04 -7.60 31.03
N ASP A 63 6.23 -7.97 29.75
CA ASP A 63 7.49 -8.49 29.23
C ASP A 63 8.44 -7.39 28.75
N LEU A 64 7.99 -6.13 28.70
CA LEU A 64 8.72 -5.03 28.06
C LEU A 64 9.48 -4.16 29.08
N PRO A 65 10.73 -3.75 28.79
CA PRO A 65 11.48 -2.82 29.64
C PRO A 65 10.79 -1.47 29.76
N SER A 66 10.94 -0.72 30.86
CA SER A 66 10.27 0.59 31.04
C SER A 66 10.83 1.72 30.14
N ASP A 67 12.08 1.60 29.71
CA ASP A 67 12.77 2.58 28.88
C ASP A 67 12.24 2.59 27.43
N PRO A 68 11.79 3.74 26.87
CA PRO A 68 11.23 3.83 25.51
C PRO A 68 12.15 3.30 24.41
N VAL A 69 13.47 3.53 24.52
CA VAL A 69 14.46 3.04 23.54
C VAL A 69 14.55 1.52 23.58
N ALA A 70 14.56 0.94 24.77
CA ALA A 70 14.51 -0.51 24.95
C ALA A 70 13.18 -1.12 24.49
N VAL A 71 12.05 -0.43 24.69
CA VAL A 71 10.74 -0.82 24.14
C VAL A 71 10.78 -0.86 22.62
N GLU A 72 11.25 0.20 21.96
CA GLU A 72 11.36 0.23 20.50
C GLU A 72 12.20 -0.93 20.00
N LYS A 73 13.37 -1.17 20.60
CA LYS A 73 14.22 -2.31 20.24
C LYS A 73 13.50 -3.66 20.39
N ALA A 74 12.73 -3.83 21.46
CA ALA A 74 11.95 -5.05 21.68
C ALA A 74 10.83 -5.21 20.65
N VAL A 75 10.13 -4.13 20.28
CA VAL A 75 9.11 -4.13 19.22
C VAL A 75 9.74 -4.50 17.87
N LEU A 76 10.88 -3.91 17.51
CA LEU A 76 11.59 -4.22 16.28
C LEU A 76 12.06 -5.68 16.21
N ALA A 77 12.41 -6.28 17.36
CA ALA A 77 12.79 -7.69 17.45
C ALA A 77 11.57 -8.63 17.35
N ARG A 78 10.46 -8.27 18.00
CA ARG A 78 9.22 -9.08 18.04
C ARG A 78 8.41 -9.00 16.74
N ILE A 79 8.57 -7.92 15.99
CA ILE A 79 7.92 -7.71 14.70
C ILE A 79 9.00 -7.56 13.63
N PRO A 80 9.54 -8.66 13.07
CA PRO A 80 10.49 -8.60 11.98
C PRO A 80 9.93 -7.85 10.77
N TYR A 81 10.83 -7.20 10.03
CA TYR A 81 10.43 -6.39 8.88
C TYR A 81 9.90 -7.30 7.77
N GLY A 82 8.71 -6.98 7.25
CA GLY A 82 8.11 -7.66 6.13
C GLY A 82 7.26 -6.69 5.31
N TYR A 83 7.41 -6.73 3.99
CA TYR A 83 6.66 -5.85 3.10
C TYR A 83 5.19 -6.28 2.99
N ASP A 84 4.30 -5.35 2.63
CA ASP A 84 2.86 -5.62 2.54
C ASP A 84 2.52 -6.75 1.56
N TRP A 85 3.34 -6.96 0.52
CA TRP A 85 3.19 -8.11 -0.37
C TRP A 85 3.36 -9.44 0.35
N GLU A 86 4.35 -9.54 1.24
CA GLU A 86 4.68 -10.75 1.98
C GLU A 86 3.67 -11.01 3.10
N VAL A 87 3.19 -9.95 3.76
CA VAL A 87 2.32 -10.05 4.93
C VAL A 87 0.84 -10.06 4.51
N TYR A 88 0.41 -9.15 3.66
CA TYR A 88 -1.00 -8.93 3.32
C TYR A 88 -1.37 -9.32 1.89
N GLY A 89 -0.39 -9.63 1.04
CA GLY A 89 -0.63 -10.07 -0.34
C GLY A 89 -1.03 -8.94 -1.29
N MET A 90 -0.65 -7.69 -0.97
CA MET A 90 -0.93 -6.50 -1.78
C MET A 90 0.18 -5.45 -1.62
N PRO A 91 0.34 -4.49 -2.55
CA PRO A 91 1.52 -3.63 -2.56
C PRO A 91 1.55 -2.56 -1.47
N TRP A 92 0.40 -2.16 -0.95
CA TRP A 92 0.29 -1.21 0.15
C TRP A 92 -0.95 -1.51 0.99
N TYR A 93 -0.77 -1.68 2.30
CA TYR A 93 -1.84 -1.95 3.24
C TYR A 93 -1.54 -1.28 4.57
N PHE A 94 -2.51 -0.59 5.15
CA PHE A 94 -2.38 0.01 6.47
C PHE A 94 -3.10 -0.89 7.49
N PRO A 95 -2.38 -1.68 8.31
CA PRO A 95 -3.00 -2.67 9.18
C PRO A 95 -3.58 -2.04 10.46
N THR A 96 -4.37 -2.82 11.19
CA THR A 96 -4.67 -2.54 12.61
C THR A 96 -3.56 -3.10 13.51
N VAL A 97 -3.49 -2.62 14.75
CA VAL A 97 -2.58 -3.18 15.76
C VAL A 97 -2.81 -4.68 15.93
N GLN A 98 -4.08 -5.11 16.05
CA GLN A 98 -4.43 -6.52 16.16
C GLN A 98 -3.95 -7.35 14.95
N GLU A 99 -4.16 -6.88 13.72
CA GLU A 99 -3.67 -7.55 12.51
C GLU A 99 -2.14 -7.71 12.55
N VAL A 100 -1.40 -6.71 13.04
CA VAL A 100 0.05 -6.79 13.19
C VAL A 100 0.46 -7.82 14.23
N LEU A 101 -0.21 -7.85 15.38
CA LEU A 101 0.09 -8.80 16.46
C LEU A 101 -0.22 -10.24 16.06
N GLU A 102 -1.31 -10.47 15.32
CA GLU A 102 -1.65 -11.80 14.78
C GLU A 102 -0.63 -12.32 13.75
N ARG A 103 -0.02 -11.41 12.98
CA ARG A 103 0.96 -11.75 11.95
C ARG A 103 2.39 -11.79 12.47
N GLU A 104 2.66 -11.16 13.61
CA GLU A 104 3.99 -11.00 14.23
C GLU A 104 5.05 -10.47 13.25
N ARG A 105 4.63 -9.76 12.20
CA ARG A 105 5.49 -9.30 11.10
C ARG A 105 4.85 -8.10 10.42
N GLY A 106 5.68 -7.15 9.98
CA GLY A 106 5.20 -6.00 9.22
C GLY A 106 6.29 -4.97 8.97
N ASP A 107 5.96 -3.96 8.17
CA ASP A 107 6.89 -2.92 7.79
C ASP A 107 6.92 -1.77 8.81
N CYS A 108 7.40 -0.59 8.40
CA CYS A 108 7.46 0.59 9.25
C CYS A 108 6.09 1.00 9.81
N LYS A 109 5.00 0.85 9.06
CA LYS A 109 3.64 1.22 9.49
C LYS A 109 3.18 0.33 10.63
N ALA A 110 3.39 -0.98 10.47
CA ALA A 110 3.05 -1.98 11.47
C ALA A 110 3.82 -1.76 12.79
N ARG A 111 5.14 -1.55 12.67
CA ARG A 111 6.03 -1.32 13.83
C ARG A 111 5.69 -0.03 14.55
N ALA A 112 5.43 1.06 13.81
CA ALA A 112 5.06 2.34 14.38
C ALA A 112 3.73 2.25 15.15
N LEU A 113 2.72 1.56 14.60
CA LEU A 113 1.43 1.36 15.28
C LEU A 113 1.57 0.62 16.61
N VAL A 114 2.35 -0.46 16.65
CA VAL A 114 2.56 -1.23 17.87
C VAL A 114 3.36 -0.43 18.89
N LEU A 115 4.44 0.23 18.47
CA LEU A 115 5.25 1.07 19.35
C LEU A 115 4.41 2.21 19.96
N ALA A 116 3.67 2.95 19.13
CA ALA A 116 2.79 4.02 19.57
C ALA A 116 1.75 3.52 20.57
N SER A 117 1.14 2.36 20.32
CA SER A 117 0.15 1.75 21.22
C SER A 117 0.75 1.39 22.59
N ILE A 118 1.99 0.91 22.63
CA ILE A 118 2.69 0.59 23.88
C ILE A 118 3.05 1.86 24.66
N LEU A 119 3.54 2.89 23.98
CA LEU A 119 3.86 4.16 24.61
C LEU A 119 2.61 4.83 25.18
N GLU A 120 1.50 4.81 24.42
CA GLU A 120 0.18 5.27 24.87
C GLU A 120 -0.29 4.49 26.11
N ALA A 121 -0.23 3.16 26.09
CA ALA A 121 -0.62 2.32 27.23
C ALA A 121 0.20 2.62 28.51
N ARG A 122 1.43 3.12 28.35
CA ARG A 122 2.33 3.47 29.45
C ARG A 122 2.29 4.95 29.83
N GLY A 123 1.47 5.75 29.17
CA GLY A 123 1.41 7.20 29.39
C GLY A 123 2.70 7.93 29.03
N ILE A 124 3.51 7.36 28.13
CA ILE A 124 4.74 7.99 27.64
C ILE A 124 4.37 8.92 26.48
N PRO A 125 4.68 10.23 26.53
CA PRO A 125 4.39 11.13 25.43
C PRO A 125 5.15 10.74 24.15
N TYR A 126 4.46 10.78 23.02
CA TYR A 126 5.03 10.49 21.71
C TYR A 126 4.34 11.29 20.62
N ARG A 127 4.97 11.34 19.44
CA ARG A 127 4.38 11.86 18.20
C ARG A 127 4.57 10.87 17.08
N VAL A 128 3.67 10.86 16.10
CA VAL A 128 3.83 10.03 14.91
C VAL A 128 4.26 10.91 13.75
N ASN A 129 5.40 10.56 13.16
CA ASN A 129 5.97 11.26 12.02
C ASN A 129 5.87 10.39 10.77
N MET A 130 5.64 11.03 9.63
CA MET A 130 5.57 10.40 8.32
C MET A 130 6.43 11.16 7.33
N SER A 131 7.12 10.43 6.47
CA SER A 131 7.74 10.87 5.24
C SER A 131 7.09 10.17 4.04
N PRO A 132 7.38 10.57 2.80
CA PRO A 132 6.91 9.84 1.61
C PRO A 132 7.32 8.36 1.54
N MET A 133 8.30 7.94 2.35
CA MET A 133 8.88 6.59 2.31
C MET A 133 8.75 5.81 3.63
N HIS A 134 8.47 6.50 4.75
CA HIS A 134 8.65 5.95 6.08
C HIS A 134 7.67 6.56 7.08
N ILE A 135 7.38 5.83 8.15
CA ILE A 135 6.61 6.30 9.30
C ILE A 135 7.31 5.82 10.56
N TRP A 136 7.40 6.70 11.55
CA TRP A 136 8.06 6.39 12.81
C TRP A 136 7.38 7.10 13.98
N VAL A 137 7.71 6.64 15.18
CA VAL A 137 7.25 7.23 16.44
C VAL A 137 8.41 8.00 17.04
N GLU A 138 8.16 9.26 17.36
CA GLU A 138 9.07 10.16 18.05
C GLU A 138 8.72 10.18 19.55
N TYR A 139 9.72 10.09 20.41
CA TYR A 139 9.56 10.15 21.87
C TYR A 139 10.83 10.73 22.50
N GLU A 140 10.76 11.12 23.77
CA GLU A 140 11.90 11.73 24.45
C GLU A 140 13.13 10.81 24.41
N SER A 141 14.29 11.35 24.00
CA SER A 141 15.55 10.63 23.86
C SER A 141 15.67 9.68 22.65
N LYS A 142 14.73 9.70 21.69
CA LYS A 142 14.92 8.98 20.43
C LYS A 142 16.12 9.53 19.67
N ALA A 143 17.00 8.64 19.21
CA ALA A 143 18.13 9.02 18.38
C ALA A 143 17.71 9.18 16.92
N GLU A 144 18.14 10.28 16.29
CA GLU A 144 17.90 10.49 14.86
C GLU A 144 18.62 9.44 14.01
N THR A 145 17.99 9.08 12.89
CA THR A 145 18.59 8.23 11.86
C THR A 145 18.50 8.92 10.49
N PRO A 146 19.22 8.44 9.45
CA PRO A 146 19.14 9.04 8.12
C PRO A 146 17.72 9.11 7.52
N ILE A 147 16.80 8.26 7.99
CA ILE A 147 15.40 8.22 7.51
C ILE A 147 14.36 8.63 8.58
N GLU A 148 14.78 8.79 9.84
CA GLU A 148 13.98 9.26 10.97
C GLU A 148 14.63 10.50 11.55
N ASN A 149 14.43 11.63 10.88
CA ASN A 149 14.96 12.92 11.28
C ASN A 149 14.00 14.05 10.87
N PRO A 150 14.18 15.26 11.42
CA PRO A 150 13.31 16.40 11.11
C PRO A 150 13.29 16.76 9.63
N ASP A 151 14.38 16.62 8.88
CA ASP A 151 14.43 16.99 7.45
C ASP A 151 13.61 16.03 6.56
N ALA A 152 13.50 14.76 6.96
CA ALA A 152 12.72 13.75 6.24
C ALA A 152 11.21 13.85 6.49
N MET A 153 10.79 14.53 7.57
CA MET A 153 9.38 14.64 7.94
C MET A 153 8.57 15.39 6.86
N PHE A 154 7.38 14.88 6.56
CA PHE A 154 6.37 15.52 5.71
C PHE A 154 5.11 15.86 6.54
N TYR A 155 4.76 14.97 7.46
CA TYR A 155 3.59 15.09 8.32
C TYR A 155 3.91 14.60 9.73
N GLN A 156 3.40 15.30 10.74
CA GLN A 156 3.46 14.90 12.15
C GLN A 156 2.07 15.01 12.76
N ARG A 157 1.74 14.06 13.63
CA ARG A 157 0.53 14.08 14.46
C ARG A 157 0.91 13.90 15.93
N ASP A 158 0.41 14.81 16.76
CA ASP A 158 0.42 14.65 18.21
C ASP A 158 -0.90 13.99 18.65
N PRO A 159 -0.85 12.78 19.22
CA PRO A 159 -2.04 12.04 19.63
C PRO A 159 -2.73 12.66 20.85
N GLN A 160 -2.00 13.38 21.70
CA GLN A 160 -2.54 13.95 22.94
C GLN A 160 -3.32 15.23 22.67
N THR A 161 -2.81 16.10 21.80
CA THR A 161 -3.44 17.38 21.47
C THR A 161 -4.29 17.33 20.20
N GLY A 162 -4.06 16.32 19.35
CA GLY A 162 -4.64 16.24 18.01
C GLY A 162 -4.01 17.21 17.02
N GLU A 163 -2.96 17.93 17.41
CA GLU A 163 -2.26 18.87 16.55
C GLU A 163 -1.55 18.14 15.39
N THR A 164 -1.62 18.75 14.21
CA THR A 164 -0.98 18.23 13.01
C THR A 164 -0.05 19.27 12.42
N GLN A 165 1.15 18.86 12.05
CA GLN A 165 2.14 19.70 11.39
C GLN A 165 2.49 19.13 10.02
N PHE A 166 2.64 20.03 9.05
CA PHE A 166 3.08 19.69 7.70
C PHE A 166 4.35 20.46 7.38
N GLN A 167 5.25 19.84 6.63
CA GLN A 167 6.41 20.50 6.06
C GLN A 167 6.81 19.85 4.74
N VAL A 168 7.62 20.56 3.95
CA VAL A 168 8.18 20.00 2.72
C VAL A 168 9.44 19.20 3.08
N PRO A 169 9.47 17.88 2.88
CA PRO A 169 10.62 17.05 3.23
C PRO A 169 11.79 17.36 2.29
N ARG A 170 13.01 17.28 2.83
CA ARG A 170 14.27 17.43 2.09
C ARG A 170 14.83 16.05 1.76
N ILE A 171 14.09 15.31 0.94
CA ILE A 171 14.46 13.95 0.51
C ILE A 171 14.66 13.95 -0.99
N GLU A 172 15.70 13.24 -1.44
CA GLU A 172 15.98 13.06 -2.85
C GLU A 172 14.91 12.18 -3.51
N LEU A 173 14.36 12.62 -4.65
CA LEU A 173 13.29 11.89 -5.35
C LEU A 173 13.72 10.46 -5.72
N ILE A 174 15.01 10.25 -6.01
CA ILE A 174 15.55 8.93 -6.33
C ILE A 174 15.45 7.96 -5.15
N GLU A 175 15.60 8.44 -3.92
CA GLU A 175 15.44 7.62 -2.71
C GLU A 175 13.99 7.20 -2.55
N VAL A 176 13.05 8.13 -2.80
CA VAL A 176 11.60 7.85 -2.79
C VAL A 176 11.23 6.79 -3.81
N MET A 177 11.75 6.92 -5.03
CA MET A 177 11.52 5.95 -6.09
C MET A 177 12.13 4.59 -5.77
N ASP A 178 13.33 4.56 -5.19
CA ASP A 178 14.02 3.31 -4.85
C ASP A 178 13.36 2.57 -3.69
N ALA A 179 12.93 3.28 -2.64
CA ALA A 179 12.13 2.71 -1.55
C ALA A 179 10.80 2.14 -2.06
N ALA A 180 10.08 2.92 -2.90
CA ALA A 180 8.84 2.47 -3.52
C ALA A 180 9.06 1.22 -4.40
N TRP A 181 10.14 1.20 -5.20
CA TRP A 181 10.47 0.06 -6.04
C TRP A 181 10.78 -1.19 -5.21
N ARG A 182 11.62 -1.07 -4.17
CA ARG A 182 11.99 -2.18 -3.28
C ARG A 182 10.78 -2.81 -2.60
N GLY A 183 9.85 -2.00 -2.12
CA GLY A 183 8.61 -2.48 -1.50
C GLY A 183 7.56 -2.97 -2.50
N PHE A 184 7.67 -2.59 -3.78
CA PHE A 184 6.69 -2.95 -4.79
C PHE A 184 7.08 -4.16 -5.64
N TRP A 185 8.19 -4.10 -6.39
CA TRP A 185 8.43 -5.04 -7.49
C TRP A 185 9.24 -6.28 -7.09
N PRO A 186 10.41 -6.17 -6.42
CA PRO A 186 11.21 -7.35 -6.07
C PRO A 186 10.41 -8.35 -5.24
N VAL A 187 9.68 -7.86 -4.24
CA VAL A 187 8.90 -8.66 -3.27
C VAL A 187 7.53 -9.10 -3.78
N MET A 188 7.05 -8.57 -4.91
CA MET A 188 5.79 -9.00 -5.49
C MET A 188 5.86 -10.50 -5.88
N PRO A 189 4.87 -11.32 -5.48
CA PRO A 189 4.81 -12.73 -5.82
C PRO A 189 4.88 -13.00 -7.34
N LEU A 190 5.50 -14.12 -7.72
CA LEU A 190 5.75 -14.43 -9.13
C LEU A 190 4.46 -14.62 -9.93
N ASP A 191 3.47 -15.30 -9.34
CA ASP A 191 2.13 -15.47 -9.90
C ASP A 191 1.48 -14.12 -10.20
N ARG A 192 1.60 -13.15 -9.29
CA ARG A 192 1.09 -11.78 -9.49
C ARG A 192 1.81 -11.07 -10.64
N LYS A 193 3.13 -11.19 -10.74
CA LYS A 193 3.91 -10.62 -11.87
C LYS A 193 3.46 -11.21 -13.20
N ILE A 194 3.32 -12.54 -13.26
CA ILE A 194 2.87 -13.26 -14.46
C ILE A 194 1.46 -12.81 -14.85
N LEU A 195 0.52 -12.75 -13.90
CA LEU A 195 -0.84 -12.27 -14.13
C LEU A 195 -0.83 -10.84 -14.66
N LEU A 196 -0.10 -9.93 -14.01
CA LEU A 196 -0.02 -8.53 -14.42
C LEU A 196 0.45 -8.41 -15.88
N VAL A 197 1.59 -9.02 -16.22
CA VAL A 197 2.20 -8.93 -17.55
C VAL A 197 1.34 -9.62 -18.60
N SER A 198 0.90 -10.86 -18.34
CA SER A 198 0.13 -11.65 -19.32
C SER A 198 -1.22 -11.00 -19.66
N GLY A 199 -1.93 -10.46 -18.68
CA GLY A 199 -3.21 -9.80 -18.95
C GLY A 199 -3.06 -8.47 -19.67
N LEU A 200 -2.00 -7.70 -19.39
CA LEU A 200 -1.69 -6.49 -20.18
C LEU A 200 -1.39 -6.85 -21.65
N LEU A 201 -0.58 -7.89 -21.89
CA LEU A 201 -0.30 -8.39 -23.23
C LEU A 201 -1.58 -8.87 -23.94
N ALA A 202 -2.44 -9.60 -23.24
CA ALA A 202 -3.72 -10.08 -23.78
C ALA A 202 -4.66 -8.92 -24.17
N LEU A 203 -4.77 -7.89 -23.32
CA LEU A 203 -5.56 -6.69 -23.61
C LEU A 203 -5.02 -5.96 -24.86
N ILE A 204 -3.71 -5.77 -24.94
CA ILE A 204 -3.07 -5.12 -26.09
C ILE A 204 -3.29 -5.95 -27.37
N ALA A 205 -3.10 -7.27 -27.30
CA ALA A 205 -3.32 -8.17 -28.42
C ALA A 205 -4.78 -8.11 -28.90
N ALA A 206 -5.75 -8.16 -27.98
CA ALA A 206 -7.17 -8.00 -28.30
C ALA A 206 -7.45 -6.66 -29.01
N ARG A 207 -6.88 -5.56 -28.54
CA ARG A 207 -7.02 -4.25 -29.18
C ARG A 207 -6.45 -4.23 -30.60
N VAL A 208 -5.28 -4.82 -30.83
CA VAL A 208 -4.66 -4.87 -32.16
C VAL A 208 -5.47 -5.75 -33.12
N LEU A 209 -5.95 -6.91 -32.66
CA LEU A 209 -6.77 -7.81 -33.47
C LEU A 209 -8.09 -7.16 -33.89
N LEU A 210 -8.78 -6.47 -32.96
CA LEU A 210 -10.01 -5.73 -33.28
C LEU A 210 -9.76 -4.58 -34.27
N PHE A 211 -8.61 -3.91 -34.19
CA PHE A 211 -8.26 -2.87 -35.16
C PHE A 211 -8.01 -3.45 -36.56
N ARG A 212 -7.29 -4.58 -36.65
CA ARG A 212 -7.00 -5.26 -37.93
C ARG A 212 -8.25 -5.79 -38.61
N ALA A 213 -9.13 -6.46 -37.87
CA ALA A 213 -10.38 -7.01 -38.40
C ALA A 213 -11.24 -5.91 -39.05
N ARG A 214 -11.35 -4.75 -38.40
CA ARG A 214 -12.11 -3.62 -38.93
C ARG A 214 -11.48 -2.98 -40.18
N LYS A 215 -10.15 -2.90 -40.24
CA LYS A 215 -9.45 -2.40 -41.43
C LYS A 215 -9.74 -3.30 -42.64
N GLN A 216 -9.70 -4.62 -42.45
CA GLN A 216 -10.04 -5.59 -43.50
C GLN A 216 -11.50 -5.49 -43.94
N GLU A 217 -12.45 -5.28 -43.02
CA GLU A 217 -13.85 -5.03 -43.37
C GLU A 217 -14.05 -3.73 -44.16
N GLN A 218 -13.29 -2.67 -43.85
CA GLN A 218 -13.36 -1.41 -44.60
C GLN A 218 -12.77 -1.52 -45.99
N GLU A 219 -11.66 -2.26 -46.16
CA GLU A 219 -11.04 -2.54 -47.46
C GLU A 219 -11.91 -3.46 -48.33
N ALA A 220 -12.67 -4.38 -47.74
CA ALA A 220 -13.55 -5.31 -48.48
C ALA A 220 -14.87 -4.67 -48.97
N VAL A 221 -15.23 -3.49 -48.48
CA VAL A 221 -16.47 -2.76 -48.84
C VAL A 221 -16.19 -1.56 -49.77
N SER A 222 -14.92 -1.19 -49.95
CA SER A 222 -14.46 -0.16 -50.89
C SER A 222 -14.13 -0.72 -52.26
#